data_AF-A0AAW6MDH5-F1
#
_entry.id   AF-A0AAW6MDH5-F1
#
_cell.length_a   1.000
_cell.length_b   1.000
_cell.length_c   1.000
_cell.angle_alpha   90.00
_cell.angle_beta   90.00
_cell.angle_gamma   90.00
#
_symmetry.space_group_name_H-M   'P 1'
#
loop_
_entity.id
_entity.type
_entity.pdbx_description
1 polymer ?
#
loop_
_entity_poly.entity_id
_entity_poly.type
_entity_poly.pdbx_seq_one_letter_code
_entity_poly.pdbx_strand_id
1 'polypeptide(L)'
;IIICTDWLTHTPMATYAMEQGKHFAIEETAAMTVAECWQLVDTAERTRRHCIMLEICCYDAFALTTLNMARQGLFGEIMHVVGAYIHDLRSIYFSDENL
;
A
#
# COMPACT_ATOMS: atom_id res chain seq x y z
N ILE A 1 -5.07 13.98 -0.32
CA ILE A 1 -4.60 13.83 1.08
C ILE A 1 -3.63 12.67 1.09
N ILE A 2 -2.49 12.80 1.76
CA ILE A 2 -1.55 11.70 1.97
C ILE A 2 -1.69 11.28 3.43
N ILE A 3 -1.91 10.00 3.69
CA ILE A 3 -2.08 9.43 5.03
C ILE A 3 -0.84 8.58 5.32
N CYS A 4 -0.07 8.98 6.33
CA CYS A 4 1.16 8.31 6.81
C CYS A 4 1.11 8.22 8.34
N THR A 5 -0.02 7.76 8.87
CA THR A 5 -0.25 7.60 10.31
C THR A 5 -0.07 6.13 10.69
N ASP A 6 -0.51 5.73 11.88
CA ASP A 6 -0.51 4.31 12.25
C ASP A 6 -1.57 3.51 11.47
N TRP A 7 -1.39 2.19 11.42
CA TRP A 7 -2.25 1.30 10.63
C TRP A 7 -3.71 1.27 11.08
N LEU A 8 -4.01 1.50 12.36
CA LEU A 8 -5.39 1.45 12.87
C LEU A 8 -6.20 2.69 12.44
N THR A 9 -5.52 3.79 12.12
CA THR A 9 -6.18 5.04 11.72
C THR A 9 -6.30 5.19 10.20
N HIS A 10 -5.63 4.34 9.42
CA HIS A 10 -5.64 4.36 7.97
C HIS A 10 -7.04 4.30 7.35
N THR A 11 -7.82 3.24 7.59
CA THR A 11 -9.15 3.07 6.99
C THR A 11 -10.11 4.22 7.37
N PRO A 12 -10.29 4.58 8.66
CA PRO A 12 -11.21 5.65 9.04
C PRO A 12 -10.86 7.00 8.41
N MET A 13 -9.56 7.35 8.35
CA MET A 13 -9.10 8.61 7.76
C MET A 13 -9.31 8.64 6.25
N ALA A 14 -9.04 7.54 5.56
CA ALA A 14 -9.24 7.41 4.12
C ALA A 14 -10.72 7.53 3.75
N THR A 15 -11.61 6.84 4.46
CA THR A 15 -13.04 6.88 4.20
C THR A 15 -13.61 8.27 4.47
N TYR A 16 -13.22 8.89 5.59
CA TYR A 16 -13.62 10.26 5.89
C TYR A 16 -13.15 11.23 4.81
N ALA A 17 -11.89 11.14 4.38
CA ALA A 17 -11.35 12.00 3.32
C ALA A 17 -12.15 11.89 2.01
N MET A 18 -12.50 10.67 1.61
CA MET A 18 -13.30 10.41 0.41
C MET A 18 -14.72 10.97 0.53
N GLU A 19 -15.34 10.83 1.69
CA GLU A 19 -16.68 11.40 1.97
C GLU A 19 -16.69 12.92 1.95
N GLN A 20 -15.56 13.56 2.32
CA GLN A 20 -15.34 15.00 2.13
C GLN A 20 -14.94 15.38 0.70
N GLY A 21 -15.08 14.45 -0.26
CA GLY A 21 -14.83 14.67 -1.68
C GLY A 21 -13.35 14.82 -2.05
N LYS A 22 -12.44 14.32 -1.23
CA LYS A 22 -10.99 14.39 -1.48
C LYS A 22 -10.45 13.07 -2.01
N HIS A 23 -9.46 13.15 -2.90
CA HIS A 23 -8.64 12.00 -3.26
C HIS A 23 -7.66 11.70 -2.13
N PHE A 24 -7.30 10.42 -1.96
CA PHE A 24 -6.30 10.03 -0.99
C PHE A 24 -5.24 9.07 -1.55
N ALA A 25 -4.06 9.15 -0.95
CA ALA A 25 -3.00 8.18 -1.07
C ALA A 25 -2.58 7.76 0.34
N ILE A 26 -2.38 6.46 0.56
CA ILE A 26 -2.12 5.88 1.89
C ILE A 26 -0.80 5.13 1.87
N GLU A 27 -0.01 5.31 2.93
CA GLU A 27 1.16 4.48 3.21
C GLU A 27 0.75 2.99 3.37
N GLU A 28 1.71 2.08 3.30
CA GLU A 28 1.43 0.64 3.32
C GLU A 28 0.74 0.18 4.63
N THR A 29 0.04 -0.93 4.48
CA THR A 29 -1.08 -1.43 5.29
C THR A 29 -2.29 -0.51 5.25
N ALA A 30 -2.99 -0.48 4.10
CA ALA A 30 -4.18 0.35 3.90
C ALA A 30 -5.37 -0.01 4.81
N ALA A 31 -5.45 -1.25 5.29
CA ALA A 31 -6.55 -1.78 6.10
C ALA A 31 -6.08 -2.95 6.98
N MET A 32 -6.70 -3.12 8.15
CA MET A 32 -6.35 -4.16 9.13
C MET A 32 -7.27 -5.39 9.07
N THR A 33 -8.40 -5.27 8.39
CA THR A 33 -9.37 -6.37 8.22
C THR A 33 -9.91 -6.42 6.79
N VAL A 34 -10.39 -7.59 6.36
CA VAL A 34 -11.05 -7.73 5.05
C VAL A 34 -12.29 -6.84 4.92
N ALA A 35 -13.01 -6.61 6.03
CA ALA A 35 -14.15 -5.71 6.06
C ALA A 35 -13.73 -4.26 5.77
N GLU A 36 -12.62 -3.82 6.34
CA GLU A 36 -12.04 -2.50 6.06
C GLU A 36 -11.56 -2.37 4.60
N CYS A 37 -11.00 -3.44 4.02
CA CYS A 37 -10.67 -3.44 2.58
C CYS A 37 -11.91 -3.16 1.72
N TRP A 38 -13.03 -3.81 2.00
CA TRP A 38 -14.29 -3.56 1.29
C TRP A 38 -14.82 -2.15 1.55
N GLN A 39 -14.72 -1.65 2.78
CA GLN A 39 -15.12 -0.28 3.12
C GLN A 39 -14.38 0.76 2.26
N LEU A 40 -13.09 0.57 2.00
CA LEU A 40 -12.31 1.44 1.11
C LEU A 40 -12.79 1.38 -0.33
N VAL A 41 -13.03 0.18 -0.87
CA VAL A 41 -13.53 -0.03 -2.23
C VAL A 41 -14.90 0.62 -2.40
N ASP A 42 -15.86 0.28 -1.54
CA ASP A 42 -17.24 0.78 -1.59
C ASP A 42 -17.28 2.30 -1.48
N THR A 43 -16.45 2.88 -0.61
CA THR A 43 -16.38 4.34 -0.43
C THR A 43 -15.75 5.00 -1.65
N ALA A 44 -14.69 4.42 -2.24
CA ALA A 44 -14.05 4.96 -3.44
C ALA A 44 -14.99 4.94 -4.65
N GLU A 45 -15.73 3.84 -4.85
CA GLU A 45 -16.71 3.70 -5.93
C GLU A 45 -17.88 4.67 -5.76
N ARG A 46 -18.46 4.74 -4.55
CA ARG A 46 -19.58 5.65 -4.23
C ARG A 46 -19.20 7.12 -4.37
N THR A 47 -18.04 7.51 -3.88
CA THR A 47 -17.60 8.92 -3.87
C THR A 47 -16.87 9.33 -5.15
N ARG A 48 -16.52 8.36 -6.00
CA ARG A 48 -15.73 8.52 -7.22
C ARG A 48 -14.40 9.23 -6.96
N ARG A 49 -13.71 8.83 -5.89
CA ARG A 49 -12.40 9.36 -5.50
C ARG A 49 -11.31 8.30 -5.62
N HIS A 50 -10.15 8.71 -6.11
CA HIS A 50 -8.95 7.89 -6.07
C HIS A 50 -8.59 7.46 -4.65
N CYS A 51 -8.31 6.15 -4.55
CA CYS A 51 -7.88 5.39 -3.40
C CYS A 51 -6.60 4.66 -3.81
N ILE A 52 -5.43 5.19 -3.43
CA ILE A 52 -4.13 4.67 -3.87
C ILE A 52 -3.33 4.21 -2.66
N MET A 53 -2.86 2.96 -2.66
CA MET A 53 -1.84 2.48 -1.73
C MET A 53 -0.46 2.77 -2.30
N LEU A 54 0.42 3.38 -1.49
CA LEU A 54 1.74 3.85 -1.88
C LEU A 54 2.79 2.74 -1.76
N GLU A 55 2.63 1.70 -2.57
CA GLU A 55 3.60 0.61 -2.66
C GLU A 55 4.85 1.06 -3.43
N ILE A 56 5.81 1.64 -2.72
CA ILE A 56 7.01 2.24 -3.32
C ILE A 56 7.97 1.20 -3.90
N CYS A 57 8.00 -0.04 -3.40
CA CYS A 57 8.93 -1.07 -3.88
C CYS A 57 8.66 -1.42 -5.35
N CYS A 58 7.42 -1.27 -5.81
CA CYS A 58 7.05 -1.47 -7.22
C CYS A 58 7.74 -0.51 -8.20
N TYR A 59 8.33 0.59 -7.70
CA TYR A 59 8.97 1.63 -8.50
C TYR A 59 10.50 1.62 -8.42
N ASP A 60 11.10 0.64 -7.75
CA ASP A 60 12.56 0.50 -7.77
C ASP A 60 13.06 0.08 -9.17
N ALA A 61 14.35 0.30 -9.42
CA ALA A 61 14.95 0.00 -10.72
C ALA A 61 14.86 -1.49 -11.10
N PHE A 62 14.92 -2.39 -10.12
CA PHE A 62 14.85 -3.83 -10.33
C PHE A 62 13.42 -4.27 -10.69
N ALA A 63 12.41 -3.80 -9.96
CA ALA A 63 11.00 -4.07 -10.18
C ALA A 63 10.54 -3.54 -11.54
N LEU A 64 10.85 -2.29 -11.86
CA LEU A 64 10.47 -1.69 -13.15
C LEU A 64 11.18 -2.38 -14.34
N THR A 65 12.46 -2.74 -14.19
CA THR A 65 13.19 -3.49 -15.22
C THR A 65 12.60 -4.89 -15.41
N THR A 66 12.34 -5.60 -14.32
CA THR A 66 11.74 -6.94 -14.34
C THR A 66 10.34 -6.91 -14.96
N LEU A 67 9.52 -5.92 -14.61
CA LEU A 67 8.21 -5.71 -15.23
C LEU A 67 8.33 -5.48 -16.74
N ASN A 68 9.29 -4.67 -17.17
CA ASN A 68 9.54 -4.44 -18.59
C ASN A 68 9.98 -5.73 -19.31
N MET A 69 10.89 -6.51 -18.73
CA MET A 69 11.32 -7.80 -19.27
C MET A 69 10.16 -8.80 -19.40
N ALA A 70 9.29 -8.86 -18.38
CA ALA A 70 8.09 -9.69 -18.39
C ALA A 70 7.13 -9.28 -19.52
N ARG A 71 6.90 -7.98 -19.71
CA ARG A 71 6.06 -7.45 -20.81
C ARG A 71 6.64 -7.73 -22.20
N GLN A 72 7.96 -7.84 -22.32
CA GLN A 72 8.65 -8.24 -23.55
C GLN A 72 8.65 -9.75 -23.76
N GLY A 73 8.07 -10.54 -22.85
CA GLY A 73 7.99 -11.99 -22.96
C GLY A 73 9.31 -12.72 -22.70
N LEU A 74 10.32 -12.06 -22.11
CA LEU A 74 11.64 -12.66 -21.87
C LEU A 74 11.61 -13.82 -20.88
N PHE A 75 10.57 -13.90 -20.03
CA PHE A 75 10.36 -14.99 -19.09
C PHE A 75 9.42 -16.09 -19.63
N GLY A 76 8.87 -15.93 -20.84
CA GLY A 76 7.81 -16.81 -21.35
C GLY A 76 6.53 -16.71 -20.51
N GLU A 77 5.92 -17.84 -20.20
CA GLU A 77 4.77 -17.93 -19.31
C GLU A 77 5.22 -17.94 -17.84
N ILE A 78 4.77 -16.96 -17.05
CA ILE A 78 5.10 -16.87 -15.63
C ILE A 78 4.28 -17.92 -14.87
N MET A 79 4.95 -18.96 -14.37
CA MET A 79 4.31 -20.05 -13.63
C MET A 79 4.33 -19.84 -12.11
N HIS A 80 5.26 -19.04 -11.59
CA HIS A 80 5.47 -18.87 -10.16
C HIS A 80 6.19 -17.54 -9.85
N VAL A 81 5.82 -16.92 -8.72
CA VAL A 81 6.45 -15.71 -8.18
C VAL A 81 6.57 -15.84 -6.66
N VAL A 82 7.59 -15.20 -6.09
CA VAL A 82 7.82 -15.12 -4.64
C VAL A 82 8.11 -13.67 -4.27
N GLY A 83 7.52 -13.21 -3.18
CA GLY A 83 7.80 -11.91 -2.56
C GLY A 83 7.69 -12.04 -1.04
N ALA A 84 8.49 -11.26 -0.32
CA ALA A 84 8.47 -11.23 1.14
C ALA A 84 8.99 -9.88 1.64
N TYR A 85 8.44 -9.42 2.77
CA TYR A 85 9.01 -8.31 3.53
C TYR A 85 9.94 -8.89 4.61
N ILE A 86 11.25 -8.96 4.30
CA ILE A 86 12.27 -9.50 5.20
C ILE A 86 13.17 -8.35 5.64
N HIS A 87 12.83 -7.76 6.78
CA HIS A 87 13.54 -6.61 7.34
C HIS A 87 13.64 -6.74 8.86
N ASP A 88 14.86 -6.59 9.40
CA ASP A 88 15.07 -6.62 10.85
C ASP A 88 14.71 -5.27 11.47
N LEU A 89 13.50 -5.20 12.03
CA LEU A 89 12.97 -4.00 12.66
C LEU A 89 13.24 -3.94 14.18
N ARG A 90 13.98 -4.89 14.75
CA ARG A 90 14.16 -4.96 16.21
C ARG A 90 14.87 -3.73 16.77
N SER A 91 15.85 -3.18 16.06
CA SER A 91 16.54 -1.97 16.50
C SER A 91 15.64 -0.73 16.49
N ILE A 92 14.55 -0.72 15.70
CA ILE A 92 13.60 0.39 15.61
C ILE A 92 12.54 0.27 16.71
N TYR A 93 11.98 -0.93 16.90
CA TYR A 93 10.91 -1.12 17.90
C TYR A 93 11.42 -1.26 19.33
N PHE A 94 12.68 -1.66 19.51
CA PHE A 94 13.27 -1.91 20.83
C PHE A 94 14.53 -1.06 21.08
N SER A 95 14.75 0.03 20.33
CA SER A 95 15.74 1.03 20.74
C SER A 95 15.30 1.66 22.07
N ASP A 96 16.24 1.82 23.00
CA ASP A 96 16.03 2.56 24.24
C ASP A 96 15.84 4.06 23.93
N GLU A 97 14.65 4.47 23.51
CA GLU A 97 14.25 5.89 23.38
C GLU A 97 13.94 6.53 24.75
N ASN A 98 14.85 6.36 25.72
CA ASN A 98 14.83 7.03 27.03
C ASN A 98 16.12 7.85 27.29
N LEU A 99 16.70 8.46 26.25
CA LEU A 99 17.66 9.55 26.39
C LEU A 99 17.20 10.79 25.62
#